data_AF-A0A2T6D678-F1
#
_entry.id   AF-A0A2T6D678-F1
#
_cell.length_a   1.000
_cell.length_b   1.000
_cell.length_c   1.000
_cell.angle_alpha   90.00
_cell.angle_beta   90.00
_cell.angle_gamma   90.00
#
_symmetry.space_group_name_H-M   'P 1'
#
loop_
_entity.id
_entity.type
_entity.pdbx_description
1 polymer ?
#
loop_
_entity_poly.entity_id
_entity_poly.type
_entity_poly.pdbx_seq_one_letter_code
_entity_poly.pdbx_strand_id
1 'polypeptide(L)'
;MPLRKIPQTQGPKINLHGRGTGGFTKGDVERRAKELAEIDNRLVVSNEDRERARAELLDRHLPEALNEDADTSRTMSRDPSDPASSRGHQVPNYIEADEETSLQRLALDGVEEAQHDQMTAARSTEEPFRSQPKSRSRRRPPGQS
;
A
#
# COMPACT_ATOMS: atom_id res chain seq x y z
N MET A 1 8.60 -25.70 -34.90
CA MET A 1 8.26 -24.28 -34.69
C MET A 1 8.59 -23.93 -33.24
N PRO A 2 9.62 -23.14 -32.92
CA PRO A 2 9.89 -22.76 -31.53
C PRO A 2 8.97 -21.60 -31.10
N LEU A 3 8.35 -21.73 -29.93
CA LEU A 3 7.49 -20.72 -29.31
C LEU A 3 8.33 -19.47 -28.96
N ARG A 4 7.90 -18.30 -29.43
CA ARG A 4 8.48 -17.00 -29.03
C ARG A 4 8.21 -16.78 -27.54
N LYS A 5 9.26 -16.48 -26.78
CA LYS A 5 9.15 -16.01 -25.39
C LYS A 5 8.47 -14.64 -25.40
N ILE A 6 7.32 -14.55 -24.74
CA ILE A 6 6.62 -13.27 -24.51
C ILE A 6 7.45 -12.48 -23.48
N PRO A 7 7.83 -11.22 -23.75
CA PRO A 7 8.54 -10.43 -22.76
C PRO A 7 7.63 -10.21 -21.55
N GLN A 8 8.13 -10.58 -20.37
CA GLN A 8 7.51 -10.28 -19.08
C GLN A 8 7.24 -8.77 -19.03
N THR A 9 5.97 -8.39 -19.07
CA THR A 9 5.53 -6.99 -19.00
C THR A 9 5.96 -6.45 -17.64
N GLN A 10 7.03 -5.67 -17.62
CA GLN A 10 7.37 -4.89 -16.42
C GLN A 10 6.20 -3.93 -16.18
N GLY A 11 5.69 -3.93 -14.94
CA GLY A 11 4.49 -3.19 -14.55
C GLY A 11 4.50 -1.70 -14.93
N PRO A 12 3.36 -1.00 -14.78
CA PRO A 12 3.21 0.38 -15.22
C PRO A 12 4.28 1.29 -14.61
N LYS A 13 5.14 1.86 -15.47
CA LYS A 13 6.22 2.77 -15.08
C LYS A 13 5.65 4.15 -14.80
N ILE A 14 5.26 4.38 -13.55
CA ILE A 14 4.95 5.71 -13.04
C ILE A 14 6.26 6.48 -12.90
N ASN A 15 6.36 7.70 -13.46
CA ASN A 15 7.52 8.56 -13.32
C ASN A 15 7.14 9.77 -12.46
N LEU A 16 7.81 9.96 -11.33
CA LEU A 16 7.68 11.15 -10.49
C LEU A 16 8.96 12.00 -10.64
N HIS A 17 8.84 13.23 -11.13
CA HIS A 17 9.96 14.16 -11.37
C HIS A 17 11.11 13.56 -12.20
N GLY A 18 10.78 12.79 -13.25
CA GLY A 18 11.79 12.14 -14.11
C GLY A 18 12.46 10.91 -13.49
N ARG A 19 12.07 10.50 -12.28
CA ARG A 19 12.47 9.24 -11.65
C ARG A 19 11.34 8.22 -11.79
N GLY A 20 11.63 7.06 -12.38
CA GLY A 20 10.72 5.93 -12.38
C GLY A 20 10.46 5.46 -10.95
N THR A 21 9.24 5.63 -10.47
CA THR A 21 8.76 5.20 -9.15
C THR A 21 7.92 3.93 -9.21
N GLY A 22 7.63 3.41 -10.41
CA GLY A 22 6.76 2.24 -10.60
C GLY A 22 7.41 0.86 -10.37
N GLY A 23 8.60 0.77 -9.76
CA GLY A 23 9.32 -0.50 -9.60
C GLY A 23 9.90 -0.69 -8.21
N PHE A 24 9.82 -1.92 -7.70
CA PHE A 24 10.48 -2.30 -6.45
C PHE A 24 11.99 -2.19 -6.57
N THR A 25 12.60 -1.49 -5.63
CA THR A 25 14.05 -1.32 -5.57
C THR A 25 14.71 -2.53 -4.93
N LYS A 26 16.05 -2.64 -5.05
CA LYS A 26 16.81 -3.65 -4.31
C LYS A 26 16.63 -3.50 -2.79
N GLY A 27 16.46 -2.26 -2.31
CA GLY A 27 16.20 -1.98 -0.89
C GLY A 27 14.86 -2.56 -0.42
N ASP A 28 13.82 -2.49 -1.27
CA ASP A 28 12.51 -3.08 -0.98
C ASP A 28 12.58 -4.60 -0.85
N VAL A 29 13.37 -5.24 -1.72
CA VAL A 29 13.62 -6.69 -1.66
C VAL A 29 14.34 -7.07 -0.36
N GLU A 30 15.39 -6.36 0.03
CA GLU A 30 16.11 -6.68 1.28
C GLU A 30 15.28 -6.41 2.53
N ARG A 31 14.47 -5.34 2.53
CA ARG A 31 13.52 -5.06 3.62
C ARG A 31 12.52 -6.22 3.76
N ARG A 32 11.91 -6.64 2.65
CA ARG A 32 10.97 -7.76 2.65
C ARG A 32 11.62 -9.09 3.03
N ALA A 33 12.85 -9.35 2.58
CA ALA A 33 13.59 -10.55 2.95
C ALA A 33 13.91 -10.58 4.47
N LYS A 34 14.16 -9.42 5.07
CA LYS A 34 14.33 -9.31 6.52
C LYS A 34 13.04 -9.61 7.27
N GLU A 35 11.91 -9.06 6.82
CA GLU A 35 10.59 -9.37 7.38
C GLU A 35 10.29 -10.87 7.31
N LEU A 36 10.58 -11.52 6.18
CA LEU A 36 10.39 -12.98 6.02
C LEU A 36 11.26 -13.80 6.99
N ALA A 37 12.53 -13.40 7.18
CA ALA A 37 13.38 -14.04 8.17
C ALA A 37 12.83 -13.86 9.60
N GLU A 38 12.34 -12.66 9.94
CA GLU A 38 11.72 -12.36 11.24
C GLU A 38 10.45 -13.19 11.48
N ILE A 39 9.60 -13.36 10.46
CA ILE A 39 8.39 -14.22 10.51
C ILE A 39 8.77 -15.67 10.82
N ASP A 40 9.85 -16.17 10.22
CA ASP A 40 10.38 -17.50 10.47
C ASP A 40 11.20 -17.60 11.77
N ASN A 41 11.17 -16.57 12.63
CA ASN A 41 11.93 -16.45 13.88
C ASN A 41 13.46 -16.58 13.69
N ARG A 42 13.99 -16.14 12.54
CA ARG A 42 15.41 -16.13 12.20
C ARG A 42 15.95 -14.70 12.19
N LEU A 43 17.14 -14.50 12.75
CA LEU A 43 17.84 -13.21 12.74
C LEU A 43 18.68 -12.98 11.47
N VAL A 44 18.95 -14.03 10.70
CA VAL A 44 19.82 -13.99 9.52
C VAL A 44 18.98 -14.23 8.27
N VAL A 45 19.13 -13.32 7.30
CA VAL A 45 18.44 -13.35 6.01
C VAL A 45 19.14 -14.33 5.06
N SER A 46 18.42 -15.38 4.67
CA SER A 46 18.88 -16.39 3.73
C SER A 46 18.73 -15.93 2.27
N ASN A 47 19.23 -16.72 1.32
CA ASN A 47 18.98 -16.47 -0.10
C ASN A 47 17.52 -16.79 -0.47
N GLU A 48 16.91 -17.77 0.17
CA GLU A 48 15.51 -18.17 -0.04
C GLU A 48 14.55 -17.03 0.33
N ASP A 49 14.84 -16.30 1.42
CA ASP A 49 14.06 -15.13 1.83
C ASP A 49 14.09 -14.02 0.76
N ARG A 50 15.25 -13.82 0.12
CA ARG A 50 15.41 -12.84 -0.97
C ARG A 50 14.67 -13.25 -2.23
N GLU A 51 14.65 -14.55 -2.53
CA GLU A 51 13.92 -15.08 -3.69
C GLU A 51 12.41 -15.00 -3.47
N ARG A 52 11.93 -15.40 -2.30
CA ARG A 52 10.52 -15.26 -1.91
C ARG A 52 10.09 -13.79 -1.91
N ALA A 53 10.89 -12.89 -1.34
CA ALA A 53 10.63 -11.45 -1.39
C ALA A 53 10.50 -10.90 -2.82
N ARG A 54 11.37 -11.32 -3.76
CA ARG A 54 11.24 -10.92 -5.17
C ARG A 54 9.99 -11.50 -5.82
N ALA A 55 9.62 -12.73 -5.49
CA ALA A 55 8.45 -13.37 -6.06
C ALA A 55 7.15 -12.69 -5.59
N GLU A 56 7.07 -12.33 -4.31
CA GLU A 56 5.95 -11.60 -3.72
C GLU A 56 5.83 -10.19 -4.32
N LEU A 57 6.93 -9.42 -4.37
CA LEU A 57 6.89 -8.06 -4.92
C LEU A 57 6.56 -8.04 -6.43
N LEU A 58 6.82 -9.11 -7.16
CA LEU A 58 6.48 -9.20 -8.58
C LEU A 58 5.15 -9.91 -8.83
N ASP A 59 4.36 -10.17 -7.78
CA ASP A 59 3.07 -10.85 -7.83
C ASP A 59 3.11 -12.20 -8.58
N ARG A 60 4.26 -12.89 -8.58
CA ARG A 60 4.46 -14.11 -9.39
C ARG A 60 3.62 -15.31 -8.93
N HIS A 61 2.99 -15.21 -7.76
CA HIS A 61 2.19 -16.25 -7.15
C HIS A 61 0.77 -15.79 -6.77
N LEU A 62 0.34 -14.60 -7.21
CA LEU A 62 -1.06 -14.23 -7.02
C LEU A 62 -1.95 -15.11 -7.91
N PRO A 63 -3.07 -15.64 -7.41
CA PRO A 63 -4.07 -16.26 -8.25
C PRO A 63 -4.56 -15.24 -9.29
N GLU A 64 -4.95 -15.72 -10.47
CA GLU A 64 -5.53 -14.87 -11.50
C GLU A 64 -6.73 -14.13 -10.90
N ALA A 65 -6.72 -12.79 -10.99
CA ALA A 65 -7.82 -12.00 -10.47
C ALA A 65 -9.10 -12.44 -11.18
N LEU A 66 -10.07 -12.95 -10.41
CA LEU A 66 -11.39 -13.30 -10.92
C LEU A 66 -12.04 -12.01 -11.40
N ASN A 67 -11.96 -11.77 -12.71
CA ASN A 67 -12.61 -10.64 -13.33
C ASN A 67 -14.05 -11.05 -13.62
N GLU A 68 -14.91 -10.95 -12.60
CA GLU A 68 -16.34 -11.29 -12.71
C GLU A 68 -17.07 -10.44 -13.76
N ASP A 69 -16.50 -9.27 -14.13
CA ASP A 69 -17.00 -8.41 -15.21
C ASP A 69 -16.57 -8.85 -16.63
N ALA A 70 -15.59 -9.75 -16.77
CA ALA A 70 -15.19 -10.24 -18.08
C ALA A 70 -16.31 -11.06 -18.73
N ASP A 71 -17.09 -11.80 -17.93
CA ASP A 71 -18.17 -12.65 -18.42
C ASP A 71 -19.47 -11.86 -18.72
N THR A 72 -19.72 -10.73 -18.03
CA THR A 72 -20.84 -9.83 -18.36
C THR A 72 -20.59 -9.08 -19.68
N SER A 73 -19.34 -8.77 -20.02
CA SER A 73 -18.98 -8.11 -21.28
C SER A 73 -19.06 -9.01 -22.53
N ARG A 74 -19.13 -10.33 -22.36
CA ARG A 74 -19.22 -11.30 -23.47
C ARG A 74 -20.64 -11.51 -24.00
N THR A 75 -21.65 -11.01 -23.30
CA THR A 75 -23.03 -11.19 -23.71
C THR A 75 -23.52 -9.93 -24.42
N MET A 76 -23.59 -10.01 -25.75
CA MET A 76 -24.13 -9.03 -26.70
C MET A 76 -23.10 -8.04 -27.28
N SER A 77 -22.69 -8.30 -28.53
CA SER A 77 -22.17 -7.29 -29.45
C SER A 77 -23.22 -6.19 -29.63
N ARG A 78 -23.17 -5.16 -28.79
CA ARG A 78 -24.08 -4.03 -28.84
C ARG A 78 -23.67 -3.08 -29.97
N ASP A 79 -24.65 -2.53 -30.69
CA ASP A 79 -24.39 -1.46 -31.67
C ASP A 79 -23.78 -0.26 -30.90
N PRO A 80 -22.64 0.31 -31.34
CA PRO A 80 -22.08 1.52 -30.73
C PRO A 80 -23.04 2.71 -30.72
N SER A 81 -24.06 2.70 -31.58
CA SER A 81 -25.10 3.71 -31.70
C SER A 81 -26.24 3.51 -30.70
N ASP A 82 -26.34 2.33 -30.07
CA ASP A 82 -27.36 2.09 -29.05
C ASP A 82 -27.01 2.87 -27.77
N PRO A 83 -27.92 3.69 -27.24
CA PRO A 83 -27.71 4.28 -25.93
C PRO A 83 -27.56 3.15 -24.90
N ALA A 84 -26.67 3.36 -23.93
CA ALA A 84 -26.57 2.48 -22.79
C ALA A 84 -27.92 2.46 -22.07
N SER A 85 -28.71 1.41 -22.31
CA SER A 85 -29.93 1.13 -21.55
C SER A 85 -29.51 0.93 -20.10
N SER A 86 -29.58 2.01 -19.32
CA SER A 86 -29.50 1.97 -17.88
C SER A 86 -30.80 1.34 -17.41
N ARG A 87 -30.82 0.02 -17.31
CA ARG A 87 -31.76 -0.63 -16.41
C ARG A 87 -31.28 -0.26 -15.03
N GLY A 88 -31.92 0.73 -14.41
CA GLY A 88 -31.63 1.12 -13.03
C GLY A 88 -31.51 -0.16 -12.19
N HIS A 89 -30.43 -0.29 -11.44
CA HIS A 89 -30.25 -1.43 -10.56
C HIS A 89 -31.11 -1.19 -9.32
N GLN A 90 -31.85 -2.22 -8.90
CA GLN A 90 -32.58 -2.15 -7.65
C GLN A 90 -31.55 -2.06 -6.52
N VAL A 91 -31.55 -0.94 -5.81
CA VAL A 91 -30.77 -0.81 -4.58
C VAL A 91 -31.39 -1.70 -3.51
N PRO A 92 -30.59 -2.35 -2.65
CA PRO A 92 -31.12 -3.07 -1.49
C PRO A 92 -31.97 -2.12 -0.66
N ASN A 93 -33.19 -2.56 -0.33
CA ASN A 93 -34.02 -1.85 0.65
C ASN A 93 -33.37 -2.06 2.01
N TYR A 94 -32.69 -1.04 2.53
CA TYR A 94 -32.27 -1.03 3.92
C TYR A 94 -33.53 -0.88 4.78
N ILE A 95 -33.91 -1.95 5.45
CA ILE A 95 -34.84 -1.89 6.57
C ILE A 95 -34.17 -0.97 7.58
N GLU A 96 -34.83 0.13 7.98
CA GLU A 96 -34.30 1.03 8.99
C GLU A 96 -33.90 0.20 10.21
N ALA A 97 -32.61 0.24 10.54
CA ALA A 97 -32.10 -0.45 11.70
C ALA A 97 -32.83 0.11 12.92
N ASP A 98 -33.40 -0.78 13.72
CA ASP A 98 -34.08 -0.46 14.97
C ASP A 98 -33.28 0.61 15.74
N GLU A 99 -33.95 1.65 16.23
CA GLU A 99 -33.32 2.83 16.82
C GLU A 99 -32.33 2.42 17.93
N GLU A 100 -32.66 1.36 18.67
CA GLU A 100 -31.80 0.77 19.71
C GLU A 100 -30.47 0.24 19.14
N THR A 101 -30.51 -0.47 18.00
CA THR A 101 -29.31 -0.99 17.34
C THR A 101 -28.45 0.12 16.75
N SER A 102 -29.08 1.18 16.24
CA SER A 102 -28.40 2.36 15.71
C SER A 102 -27.69 3.14 16.81
N LEU A 103 -28.36 3.31 17.97
CA LEU A 103 -27.78 3.93 19.16
C LEU A 103 -26.62 3.12 19.73
N GLN A 104 -26.76 1.78 19.80
CA GLN A 104 -25.70 0.91 20.26
C GLN A 104 -24.45 1.01 19.37
N ARG A 105 -24.63 1.04 18.05
CA ARG A 105 -23.53 1.19 17.11
C ARG A 105 -22.84 2.54 17.25
N LEU A 106 -23.61 3.62 17.38
CA LEU A 106 -23.06 4.96 17.59
C LEU A 106 -22.23 5.06 18.88
N ALA A 107 -22.68 4.40 19.95
CA ALA A 107 -21.93 4.36 21.22
C ALA A 107 -20.62 3.58 21.08
N LEU A 108 -20.60 2.48 20.32
CA LEU A 108 -19.39 1.69 20.05
C LEU A 108 -18.40 2.50 19.20
N ASP A 109 -18.88 3.10 18.10
CA ASP A 109 -18.06 3.91 17.20
C ASP A 109 -17.37 5.06 17.96
N GLY A 110 -18.08 5.71 18.89
CA GLY A 110 -17.50 6.77 19.73
C GLY A 110 -16.43 6.30 20.72
N VAL A 111 -16.52 5.06 21.22
CA VAL A 111 -15.47 4.47 22.08
C VAL A 111 -14.22 4.16 21.26
N GLU A 112 -14.39 3.62 20.06
CA GLU A 112 -13.28 3.31 19.15
C GLU A 112 -12.55 4.58 18.71
N GLU A 113 -13.28 5.64 18.37
CA GLU A 113 -12.71 6.94 18.03
C GLU A 113 -11.91 7.53 19.20
N ALA A 114 -12.47 7.51 20.42
CA ALA A 114 -11.77 8.00 21.60
C ALA A 114 -10.47 7.22 21.88
N GLN A 115 -10.46 5.90 21.68
CA GLN A 115 -9.25 5.09 21.83
C GLN A 115 -8.20 5.44 20.76
N HIS A 116 -8.64 5.64 19.52
CA HIS A 116 -7.76 6.07 18.44
C HIS A 116 -7.11 7.43 18.74
N ASP A 117 -7.86 8.37 19.26
CA ASP A 117 -7.35 9.69 19.66
C ASP A 117 -6.33 9.59 20.80
N GLN A 118 -6.54 8.70 21.77
CA GLN A 118 -5.55 8.45 22.83
C GLN A 118 -4.26 7.86 22.27
N MET A 119 -4.35 6.90 21.34
CA MET A 119 -3.17 6.30 20.71
C MET A 119 -2.38 7.32 19.89
N THR A 120 -3.06 8.18 19.13
CA THR A 120 -2.40 9.22 18.31
C THR A 120 -1.81 10.34 19.18
N ALA A 121 -2.49 10.74 20.26
CA ALA A 121 -1.98 11.71 21.21
C ALA A 121 -0.73 11.19 21.94
N ALA A 122 -0.74 9.95 22.43
CA ALA A 122 0.42 9.34 23.08
C ALA A 122 1.65 9.32 22.16
N ARG A 123 1.46 8.97 20.88
CA ARG A 123 2.53 8.95 19.87
C ARG A 123 3.09 10.34 19.57
N SER A 124 2.26 11.38 19.59
CA SER A 124 2.69 12.76 19.28
C SER A 124 3.34 13.47 20.47
N THR A 125 3.05 13.04 21.71
CA THR A 125 3.72 13.55 22.92
C THR A 125 5.16 13.03 23.12
N GLU A 126 5.57 11.99 22.39
CA GLU A 126 6.92 11.39 22.44
C GLU A 126 7.94 12.00 21.45
N GLU A 127 7.70 13.19 20.89
CA GLU A 127 8.74 13.99 20.22
C GLU A 127 9.32 15.08 21.17
N PRO A 128 10.13 14.74 22.20
CA PRO A 128 10.98 15.72 22.85
C PRO A 128 12.28 15.89 22.04
N PHE A 129 12.53 17.12 21.60
CA PHE A 129 13.89 17.67 21.46
C PHE A 129 14.89 16.83 20.63
N ARG A 130 14.71 16.76 19.31
CA ARG A 130 15.82 16.38 18.40
C ARG A 130 16.81 17.53 18.22
N SER A 131 17.71 17.64 19.20
CA SER A 131 19.10 18.12 19.12
C SER A 131 19.55 18.89 17.87
N GLN A 132 19.85 20.18 18.04
CA GLN A 132 20.84 20.88 17.22
C GLN A 132 21.99 21.33 18.14
N PRO A 133 23.11 20.58 18.24
CA PRO A 133 24.34 21.13 18.76
C PRO A 133 24.98 21.98 17.65
N LYS A 134 24.72 23.29 17.61
CA LYS A 134 25.51 24.20 16.77
C LYS A 134 26.87 24.44 17.42
N SER A 135 27.83 23.68 16.90
CA SER A 135 29.28 23.82 16.93
C SER A 135 29.82 25.15 17.48
N ARG A 136 30.63 25.06 18.54
CA ARG A 136 31.58 26.09 18.94
C ARG A 136 32.51 26.41 17.77
N SER A 137 32.30 27.56 17.13
CA SER A 137 33.27 28.18 16.23
C SER A 137 34.51 28.58 17.02
N ARG A 138 35.55 27.74 17.00
CA ARG A 138 36.93 28.15 17.26
C ARG A 138 37.58 28.52 15.93
N ARG A 139 37.68 29.81 15.60
CA ARG A 139 38.66 30.31 14.63
C ARG A 139 39.23 31.68 15.06
N ARG A 140 40.47 31.57 15.55
CA ARG A 140 41.64 32.48 15.61
C ARG A 140 41.44 34.02 15.61
N PRO A 141 42.11 34.76 16.51
CA PRO A 141 42.22 36.21 16.41
C PRO A 141 43.18 36.63 15.28
N PRO A 142 42.95 37.79 14.63
CA PRO A 142 43.86 38.34 13.63
C PRO A 142 44.95 39.21 14.27
N GLY A 143 46.18 39.09 13.77
CA GLY A 143 47.22 40.13 13.88
C GLY A 143 48.39 39.83 14.82
N GLN A 144 49.55 39.51 14.24
CA GLN A 144 50.85 40.10 14.58
C GLN A 144 51.91 39.66 13.56
N SER A 145 52.27 40.58 12.67
CA SER A 145 53.59 40.73 12.04
C SER A 145 53.79 42.22 11.81
#